data_AF-A0A7G2LWE8-F1
#
_entry.id   AF-A0A7G2LWE8-F1
#
_cell.length_a   1.000
_cell.length_b   1.000
_cell.length_c   1.000
_cell.angle_alpha   90.00
_cell.angle_beta   90.00
_cell.angle_gamma   90.00
#
_symmetry.space_group_name_H-M   'P 1'
#
loop_
_entity.id
_entity.type
_entity.pdbx_description
1 polymer ?
#
loop_
_entity_poly.entity_id
_entity_poly.type
_entity_poly.pdbx_seq_one_letter_code
_entity_poly.pdbx_strand_id
1 'polypeptide(L)'
;ADLAHIVLHTEMAQNFAAAGTLCGQQCWALTMHHNIEEQSIFPQLQARGSDAVRTIVDRLREEHEVVHALLERLGKAAESLTEAPSAKDFAETRAIFDQLVTVVQSHFHFEETTLAEALGVYQVDI
;
A
#
# COMPACT_ATOMS: atom_id res chain seq x y z
N ALA A 1 -6.42 -32.93 17.29
CA ALA A 1 -5.38 -31.93 17.56
C ALA A 1 -5.95 -30.58 17.15
N ASP A 2 -5.91 -29.61 18.04
CA ASP A 2 -6.48 -28.29 17.81
C ASP A 2 -5.78 -27.61 16.63
N LEU A 3 -6.54 -26.99 15.72
CA LEU A 3 -6.00 -26.43 14.46
C LEU A 3 -4.88 -25.41 14.76
N ALA A 4 -5.02 -24.68 15.87
CA ALA A 4 -4.03 -23.76 16.40
C ALA A 4 -2.67 -24.43 16.70
N HIS A 5 -2.68 -25.65 17.26
CA HIS A 5 -1.47 -26.39 17.59
C HIS A 5 -0.71 -26.88 16.35
N ILE A 6 -1.40 -27.07 15.22
CA ILE A 6 -0.77 -27.47 13.94
C ILE A 6 -0.16 -26.24 13.25
N VAL A 7 -0.86 -25.10 13.26
CA VAL A 7 -0.38 -23.86 12.64
C VAL A 7 0.83 -23.28 13.36
N LEU A 8 0.85 -23.31 14.70
CA LEU A 8 1.92 -22.72 15.52
C LEU A 8 3.24 -23.54 15.56
N HIS A 9 3.23 -24.79 15.09
CA HIS A 9 4.36 -25.72 15.22
C HIS A 9 4.86 -26.32 13.90
N THR A 10 4.54 -25.71 12.75
CA THR A 10 4.93 -26.19 11.42
C THR A 10 5.62 -25.10 10.58
N GLU A 11 6.15 -25.50 9.42
CA GLU A 11 6.62 -24.61 8.33
C GLU A 11 5.61 -23.49 7.99
N MET A 12 4.31 -23.69 8.30
CA MET A 12 3.28 -22.68 8.14
C MET A 12 3.54 -21.40 8.96
N ALA A 13 3.95 -21.53 10.23
CA ALA A 13 4.28 -20.37 11.07
C ALA A 13 5.52 -19.62 10.53
N GLN A 14 6.52 -20.35 10.03
CA GLN A 14 7.70 -19.78 9.39
C GLN A 14 7.34 -19.06 8.09
N ASN A 15 6.47 -19.65 7.26
CA ASN A 15 5.94 -19.04 6.05
C ASN A 15 5.14 -17.75 6.36
N PHE A 16 4.37 -17.74 7.46
CA PHE A 16 3.66 -16.54 7.89
C PHE A 16 4.58 -15.44 8.38
N ALA A 17 5.62 -15.76 9.16
CA ALA A 17 6.62 -14.78 9.57
C ALA A 17 7.37 -14.18 8.36
N ALA A 18 7.73 -15.02 7.38
CA ALA A 18 8.35 -14.58 6.14
C ALA A 18 7.40 -13.70 5.30
N ALA A 19 6.14 -14.11 5.14
CA ALA A 19 5.11 -13.34 4.45
C ALA A 19 4.86 -11.98 5.12
N GLY A 20 4.80 -11.93 6.46
CA GLY A 20 4.67 -10.70 7.22
C GLY A 20 5.86 -9.76 7.03
N THR A 21 7.08 -10.30 7.00
CA THR A 21 8.31 -9.52 6.73
C THR A 21 8.29 -8.91 5.33
N LEU A 22 7.95 -9.71 4.31
CA LEU A 22 7.83 -9.23 2.93
C LEU A 22 6.73 -8.19 2.78
N CYS A 23 5.57 -8.43 3.39
CA CYS A 23 4.47 -7.47 3.43
C CYS A 23 4.92 -6.15 4.07
N GLY A 24 5.60 -6.20 5.21
CA GLY A 24 6.13 -5.01 5.90
C GLY A 24 7.14 -4.23 5.05
N GLN A 25 8.04 -4.92 4.36
CA GLN A 25 8.99 -4.28 3.43
C GLN A 25 8.27 -3.59 2.27
N GLN A 26 7.29 -4.26 1.66
CA GLN A 26 6.53 -3.69 0.54
C GLN A 26 5.65 -2.52 0.99
N CYS A 27 5.03 -2.61 2.17
CA CYS A 27 4.26 -1.52 2.77
C CYS A 27 5.14 -0.31 3.04
N TRP A 28 6.34 -0.51 3.59
CA TRP A 28 7.31 0.56 3.81
C TRP A 28 7.76 1.22 2.51
N ALA A 29 8.07 0.42 1.48
CA ALA A 29 8.45 0.94 0.17
C ALA A 29 7.32 1.78 -0.45
N LEU A 30 6.07 1.33 -0.34
CA LEU A 30 4.89 2.07 -0.80
C LEU A 30 4.71 3.39 -0.05
N THR A 31 4.84 3.39 1.28
CA THR A 31 4.81 4.63 2.08
C THR A 31 5.90 5.60 1.68
N MET A 32 7.13 5.12 1.43
CA MET A 32 8.23 5.99 1.00
C MET A 32 8.00 6.57 -0.39
N HIS A 33 7.45 5.77 -1.30
CA HIS A 33 7.07 6.20 -2.64
C HIS A 33 6.01 7.32 -2.59
N HIS A 34 4.88 7.12 -1.90
CA HIS A 34 3.87 8.17 -1.76
C HIS A 34 4.42 9.42 -1.04
N ASN A 35 5.31 9.26 -0.06
CA ASN A 35 5.94 10.41 0.60
C ASN A 35 6.75 11.26 -0.38
N ILE A 36 7.47 10.64 -1.31
CA ILE A 36 8.21 11.37 -2.35
C ILE A 36 7.22 12.10 -3.27
N GLU A 37 6.12 11.45 -3.62
CA GLU A 37 5.09 12.08 -4.45
C GLU A 37 4.47 13.30 -3.78
N GLU A 38 4.01 13.15 -2.54
CA GLU A 38 3.36 14.22 -1.79
C GLU A 38 4.28 15.40 -1.53
N GLN A 39 5.55 15.14 -1.21
CA GLN A 39 6.50 16.14 -0.74
C GLN A 39 7.34 16.75 -1.87
N SER A 40 7.49 16.06 -3.00
CA SER A 40 8.34 16.49 -4.11
C SER A 40 7.62 16.58 -5.45
N ILE A 41 7.03 15.49 -5.94
CA ILE A 41 6.52 15.40 -7.33
C ILE A 41 5.21 16.19 -7.48
N PHE A 42 4.21 15.93 -6.63
CA PHE A 42 2.90 16.57 -6.70
C PHE A 42 2.95 18.09 -6.51
N PRO A 43 3.77 18.66 -5.61
CA PRO A 43 3.96 20.11 -5.54
C PRO A 43 4.46 20.73 -6.86
N GLN A 44 5.41 20.07 -7.54
CA GLN A 44 5.94 20.55 -8.82
C GLN A 44 4.87 20.49 -9.92
N LEU A 45 4.11 19.40 -10.00
CA LEU A 45 3.00 19.24 -10.94
C LEU A 45 1.86 20.23 -10.65
N GLN A 46 1.56 20.53 -9.40
CA GLN A 46 0.59 21.56 -9.03
C GLN A 46 1.03 22.96 -9.49
N ALA A 47 2.29 23.29 -9.28
CA ALA A 47 2.85 24.59 -9.63
C ALA A 47 2.97 24.82 -11.14
N ARG A 48 3.33 23.79 -11.91
CA ARG A 48 3.68 23.90 -13.34
C ARG A 48 2.64 23.31 -14.28
N GLY A 49 1.80 22.41 -13.78
CA GLY A 49 0.85 21.62 -14.56
C GLY A 49 -0.28 22.43 -15.19
N SER A 50 -0.96 21.81 -16.16
CA SER A 50 -2.26 22.28 -16.66
C SER A 50 -3.36 21.99 -15.64
N ASP A 51 -4.56 22.57 -15.83
CA ASP A 51 -5.71 22.30 -14.95
C ASP A 51 -6.08 20.82 -14.94
N ALA A 52 -5.97 20.13 -16.08
CA ALA A 52 -6.20 18.69 -16.15
C ALA A 52 -5.20 17.89 -15.28
N VAL A 53 -3.92 18.27 -15.28
CA VAL A 53 -2.88 17.64 -14.46
C VAL A 53 -3.12 17.92 -12.98
N ARG A 54 -3.52 19.14 -12.62
CA ARG A 54 -3.89 19.46 -11.23
C ARG A 54 -5.04 18.60 -10.73
N THR A 55 -6.09 18.41 -11.54
CA THR A 55 -7.22 17.51 -11.21
C THR A 55 -6.78 16.06 -11.04
N ILE A 56 -5.84 15.57 -11.87
CA ILE A 56 -5.27 14.23 -11.71
C ILE A 56 -4.52 14.11 -10.38
N VAL A 57 -3.67 15.09 -10.04
CA VAL A 57 -2.94 15.11 -8.77
C VAL A 57 -3.88 15.15 -7.57
N ASP A 58 -4.94 15.96 -7.62
CA ASP A 58 -5.93 16.02 -6.53
C ASP A 58 -6.62 14.67 -6.32
N ARG A 59 -6.97 13.97 -7.41
CA ARG A 59 -7.49 12.61 -7.33
C ARG A 59 -6.47 11.62 -6.75
N LEU A 60 -5.21 11.67 -7.17
CA LEU A 60 -4.17 10.76 -6.66
C LEU A 60 -3.97 10.94 -5.15
N ARG A 61 -4.03 12.16 -4.64
CA ARG A 61 -4.02 12.45 -3.21
C ARG A 61 -5.19 11.81 -2.47
N GLU A 62 -6.40 11.90 -3.02
CA GLU A 62 -7.57 11.22 -2.45
C GLU A 62 -7.40 9.69 -2.46
N GLU A 63 -6.78 9.12 -3.50
CA GLU A 63 -6.46 7.70 -3.57
C GLU A 63 -5.37 7.30 -2.54
N HIS A 64 -4.37 8.15 -2.30
CA HIS A 64 -3.36 7.93 -1.26
C HIS A 64 -3.95 7.81 0.14
N GLU A 65 -4.94 8.64 0.48
CA GLU A 65 -5.64 8.54 1.77
C GLU A 65 -6.30 7.16 1.96
N VAL A 66 -6.90 6.62 0.89
CA VAL A 66 -7.50 5.27 0.92
C VAL A 66 -6.43 4.20 1.10
N VAL A 67 -5.30 4.31 0.40
CA VAL A 67 -4.19 3.36 0.52
C VAL A 67 -3.58 3.41 1.93
N HIS A 68 -3.32 4.59 2.48
CA HIS A 68 -2.79 4.75 3.84
C HIS A 68 -3.74 4.19 4.90
N ALA A 69 -5.05 4.42 4.76
CA ALA A 69 -6.04 3.81 5.65
C ALA A 69 -6.02 2.26 5.60
N LEU A 70 -5.78 1.66 4.43
CA LEU A 70 -5.63 0.22 4.29
C LEU A 70 -4.32 -0.30 4.89
N LEU A 71 -3.21 0.43 4.72
CA LEU A 71 -1.92 0.12 5.34
C LEU A 71 -2.00 0.13 6.86
N GLU A 72 -2.65 1.13 7.47
CA GLU A 72 -2.87 1.18 8.92
C GLU A 72 -3.72 0.00 9.42
N ARG A 73 -4.80 -0.34 8.70
CA ARG A 73 -5.65 -1.48 9.04
C ARG A 73 -4.88 -2.80 8.95
N LEU A 74 -4.05 -2.95 7.92
CA LEU A 74 -3.22 -4.13 7.73
C LEU A 74 -2.17 -4.27 8.84
N GLY A 75 -1.54 -3.16 9.25
CA GLY A 75 -0.61 -3.13 10.38
C GLY A 75 -1.25 -3.62 11.68
N LYS A 76 -2.42 -3.08 12.03
CA LYS A 76 -3.19 -3.51 13.23
C LYS A 76 -3.60 -4.98 13.18
N ALA A 77 -3.99 -5.47 12.01
CA ALA A 77 -4.36 -6.88 11.82
C ALA A 77 -3.13 -7.81 11.93
N ALA A 78 -1.97 -7.37 11.45
CA ALA A 78 -0.71 -8.10 11.59
C ALA A 78 -0.18 -8.12 13.04
N GLU A 79 -0.36 -7.03 13.80
CA GLU A 79 -0.08 -6.99 15.25
C GLU A 79 -0.93 -8.03 15.99
N SER A 80 -2.24 -8.09 15.70
CA SER A 80 -3.17 -9.05 16.31
C SER A 80 -2.77 -10.51 16.04
N LEU A 81 -2.27 -10.80 14.83
CA LEU A 81 -1.73 -12.13 14.47
C LEU A 81 -0.45 -12.50 15.25
N THR A 82 0.32 -11.51 15.69
CA THR A 82 1.54 -11.74 16.46
C THR A 82 1.23 -12.02 17.93
N GLU A 83 0.22 -11.33 18.49
CA GLU A 83 -0.14 -11.45 19.91
C GLU A 83 -0.94 -12.72 20.23
N ALA A 84 -1.99 -13.00 19.45
CA ALA A 84 -2.91 -14.12 19.72
C ALA A 84 -3.52 -14.66 18.41
N PRO A 85 -2.75 -15.37 17.57
CA PRO A 85 -3.21 -15.78 16.25
C PRO A 85 -4.42 -16.71 16.32
N SER A 86 -5.51 -16.32 15.66
CA SER A 86 -6.67 -17.18 15.39
C SER A 86 -6.97 -17.31 13.90
N ALA A 87 -7.75 -18.33 13.53
CA ALA A 87 -8.21 -18.51 12.16
C ALA A 87 -9.05 -17.32 11.65
N LYS A 88 -9.74 -16.62 12.56
CA LYS A 88 -10.51 -15.42 12.24
C LYS A 88 -9.57 -14.25 11.92
N ASP A 89 -8.58 -14.00 12.77
CA ASP A 89 -7.63 -12.90 12.56
C ASP A 89 -6.82 -13.11 11.28
N PHE A 90 -6.50 -14.36 10.97
CA PHE A 90 -5.85 -14.70 9.70
C PHE A 90 -6.72 -14.36 8.49
N ALA A 91 -8.00 -14.75 8.51
CA ALA A 91 -8.92 -14.46 7.42
C ALA A 91 -9.13 -12.95 7.24
N GLU A 92 -9.19 -12.20 8.33
CA GLU A 92 -9.31 -10.74 8.33
C GLU A 92 -8.08 -10.06 7.73
N THR A 93 -6.87 -10.40 8.21
CA THR A 93 -5.61 -9.87 7.66
C THR A 93 -5.48 -10.16 6.17
N ARG A 94 -5.82 -11.38 5.74
CA ARG A 94 -5.81 -11.76 4.32
C ARG A 94 -6.78 -10.92 3.50
N ALA A 95 -8.00 -10.70 3.99
CA ALA A 95 -8.99 -9.89 3.29
C ALA A 95 -8.55 -8.42 3.13
N ILE A 96 -7.93 -7.85 4.16
CA ILE A 96 -7.37 -6.49 4.10
C ILE A 96 -6.21 -6.43 3.10
N PHE A 97 -5.32 -7.43 3.10
CA PHE A 97 -4.21 -7.51 2.15
C PHE A 97 -4.71 -7.63 0.70
N ASP A 98 -5.67 -8.52 0.42
CA ASP A 98 -6.26 -8.68 -0.92
C ASP A 98 -6.92 -7.36 -1.40
N GLN A 99 -7.56 -6.63 -0.50
CA GLN A 99 -8.12 -5.30 -0.78
C GLN A 99 -7.01 -4.28 -1.10
N LEU A 100 -5.95 -4.23 -0.30
CA LEU A 100 -4.81 -3.34 -0.53
C LEU A 100 -4.17 -3.60 -1.90
N VAL A 101 -3.90 -4.85 -2.25
CA VAL A 101 -3.33 -5.22 -3.56
C VAL A 101 -4.21 -4.73 -4.70
N THR A 102 -5.53 -4.97 -4.60
CA THR A 102 -6.49 -4.53 -5.63
C THR A 102 -6.48 -3.01 -5.81
N VAL A 103 -6.48 -2.26 -4.70
CA VAL A 103 -6.48 -0.79 -4.73
C VAL A 103 -5.17 -0.25 -5.29
N VAL A 104 -4.03 -0.74 -4.80
CA VAL A 104 -2.71 -0.27 -5.25
C VAL A 104 -2.47 -0.56 -6.73
N GLN A 105 -2.89 -1.73 -7.23
CA GLN A 105 -2.80 -2.04 -8.66
C GLN A 105 -3.64 -1.07 -9.52
N SER A 106 -4.87 -0.76 -9.09
CA SER A 106 -5.71 0.20 -9.79
C SER A 106 -5.14 1.62 -9.73
N HIS A 107 -4.60 2.01 -8.58
CA HIS A 107 -3.98 3.30 -8.33
C HIS A 107 -2.77 3.52 -9.25
N PHE A 108 -1.80 2.60 -9.23
CA PHE A 108 -0.63 2.68 -10.12
C PHE A 108 -1.01 2.69 -11.59
N HIS A 109 -1.99 1.87 -11.99
CA HIS A 109 -2.43 1.91 -13.38
C HIS A 109 -2.95 3.29 -13.78
N PHE A 110 -3.74 3.94 -12.92
CA PHE A 110 -4.24 5.28 -13.18
C PHE A 110 -3.12 6.31 -13.20
N GLU A 111 -2.21 6.29 -12.22
CA GLU A 111 -1.06 7.19 -12.15
C GLU A 111 -0.16 7.08 -13.38
N GLU A 112 0.31 5.88 -13.70
CA GLU A 112 1.23 5.64 -14.81
C GLU A 112 0.61 6.07 -16.14
N THR A 113 -0.67 5.78 -16.36
CA THR A 113 -1.35 6.13 -17.62
C THR A 113 -1.63 7.62 -17.76
N THR A 114 -1.66 8.38 -16.66
CA THR A 114 -2.08 9.78 -16.67
C THR A 114 -0.95 10.78 -16.41
N LEU A 115 0.09 10.38 -15.68
CA LEU A 115 1.21 11.25 -15.31
C LEU A 115 2.52 10.93 -16.03
N ALA A 116 2.70 9.76 -16.65
CA ALA A 116 3.99 9.38 -17.25
C ALA A 116 4.53 10.43 -18.25
N GLU A 117 3.67 10.95 -19.13
CA GLU A 117 4.07 12.01 -20.06
C GLU A 117 4.26 13.38 -19.37
N ALA A 118 3.44 13.67 -18.35
CA ALA A 118 3.46 14.93 -17.63
C ALA A 118 4.80 15.17 -16.92
N LEU A 119 5.42 14.13 -16.35
CA LEU A 119 6.71 14.25 -15.66
C LEU A 119 7.81 14.81 -16.59
N GLY A 120 7.85 14.35 -17.84
CA GLY A 120 8.79 14.84 -18.85
C GLY A 120 8.45 16.24 -19.38
N VAL A 121 7.15 16.50 -19.61
CA VAL A 121 6.66 17.80 -20.13
C VAL A 121 6.94 18.94 -19.14
N TYR A 122 6.75 18.71 -17.84
CA TYR A 122 6.90 19.74 -16.81
C TYR A 122 8.28 19.75 -16.13
N GLN A 123 9.22 18.93 -16.63
CA GLN A 123 10.60 18.84 -16.12
C GLN A 123 10.61 18.63 -14.60
N VAL A 124 9.86 17.61 -14.14
CA VAL A 124 9.78 17.27 -12.72
C VAL A 124 11.09 16.60 -12.30
N ASP A 125 11.73 17.14 -11.27
CA ASP A 125 12.91 16.54 -10.67
C ASP A 125 12.47 15.43 -9.69
N ILE A 126 13.08 14.23 -9.79
CA ILE A 126 12.85 13.05 -8.94
C ILE A 126 14.03 12.85 -7.99
#